data_AF-A0A7C2XKH5-F1
#
_entry.id   AF-A0A7C2XKH5-F1
#
_cell.length_a   1.000
_cell.length_b   1.000
_cell.length_c   1.000
_cell.angle_alpha   90.00
_cell.angle_beta   90.00
_cell.angle_gamma   90.00
#
_symmetry.space_group_name_H-M   'P 1'
#
loop_
_entity.id
_entity.type
_entity.pdbx_description
1 polymer ?
#
loop_
_entity_poly.entity_id
_entity_poly.type
_entity_poly.pdbx_seq_one_letter_code
_entity_poly.pdbx_strand_id
1 'polypeptide(L)'
;MDGPPPGEEGENLSPYAGRWVARLGGRVIGQGGTPEQALSAAQAARFKESPHVTYVPASSPFAFSSLLDRVRPHLPANPPVYLV
;
A
#
# COMPACT_ATOMS: atom_id res chain seq x y z
N MET A 1 -35.58 -3.98 0.52
CA MET A 1 -34.40 -4.09 -0.37
C MET A 1 -33.48 -2.96 0.07
N ASP A 2 -32.77 -3.19 1.17
CA ASP A 2 -31.91 -2.18 1.77
C ASP A 2 -30.63 -2.11 0.94
N GLY A 3 -30.46 -1.02 0.19
CA GLY A 3 -29.21 -0.71 -0.48
C GLY A 3 -28.11 -0.48 0.56
N PRO A 4 -26.83 -0.71 0.19
CA PRO A 4 -25.73 -0.45 1.11
C PRO A 4 -25.74 1.03 1.54
N PRO A 5 -25.37 1.32 2.80
CA PRO A 5 -25.39 2.67 3.34
C PRO A 5 -24.52 3.61 2.48
N PRO A 6 -24.96 4.87 2.25
CA PRO A 6 -24.18 5.84 1.48
C PRO A 6 -22.90 6.17 2.27
N GLY A 7 -21.78 5.59 1.85
CA GLY A 7 -20.49 5.70 2.52
C GLY A 7 -19.55 4.51 2.33
N GLU A 8 -20.06 3.37 1.87
CA GLU A 8 -19.27 2.16 1.57
C GLU A 8 -18.96 2.00 0.07
N GLU A 9 -18.86 3.10 -0.68
CA GLU A 9 -18.13 3.06 -1.94
C GLU A 9 -16.64 2.91 -1.59
N GLY A 10 -16.20 1.67 -1.46
CA GLY A 10 -14.82 1.32 -1.18
C GLY A 10 -13.92 2.00 -2.20
N GLU A 11 -13.29 3.10 -1.78
CA GLU A 11 -12.36 3.84 -2.62
C GLU A 11 -11.34 2.88 -3.23
N ASN A 12 -11.13 3.00 -4.54
CA ASN A 12 -10.18 2.15 -5.23
C ASN A 12 -8.76 2.43 -4.71
N LEU A 13 -8.24 1.53 -3.89
CA LEU A 13 -6.91 1.67 -3.29
C LEU A 13 -5.76 1.24 -4.23
N SER A 14 -6.06 0.81 -5.46
CA SER A 14 -5.02 0.40 -6.42
C SER A 14 -3.90 1.43 -6.65
N PRO A 15 -4.15 2.76 -6.66
CA PRO A 15 -3.08 3.76 -6.81
C PRO A 15 -2.14 3.84 -5.60
N TYR A 16 -2.56 3.31 -4.46
CA TYR A 16 -1.81 3.32 -3.20
C TYR A 16 -1.12 1.98 -2.92
N ALA A 17 -1.16 1.03 -3.86
CA ALA A 17 -0.50 -0.26 -3.73
C ALA A 17 0.96 -0.11 -3.31
N GLY A 18 1.35 -0.81 -2.25
CA GLY A 18 2.69 -0.74 -1.66
C GLY A 18 2.93 0.43 -0.72
N ARG A 19 1.91 1.25 -0.40
CA ARG A 19 2.02 2.42 0.49
C ARG A 19 1.15 2.30 1.74
N TRP A 20 1.50 3.07 2.75
CA TRP A 20 0.64 3.35 3.90
C TRP A 20 -0.36 4.45 3.54
N VAL A 21 -1.62 4.27 3.91
CA VAL A 21 -2.70 5.25 3.72
C VAL A 21 -3.39 5.55 5.04
N ALA A 22 -3.73 6.82 5.26
CA ALA A 22 -4.53 7.29 6.37
C ALA A 22 -5.95 7.58 5.86
N ARG A 23 -6.94 6.94 6.48
CA ARG A 23 -8.35 6.96 6.04
C ARG A 23 -9.27 7.58 7.08
N LEU A 24 -10.27 8.30 6.61
CA LEU A 24 -11.31 8.90 7.44
C LEU A 24 -12.64 8.80 6.71
N GLY A 25 -13.64 8.18 7.33
CA GLY A 25 -14.95 7.95 6.69
C GLY A 25 -14.84 7.20 5.36
N GLY A 26 -13.93 6.23 5.27
CA GLY A 26 -13.71 5.43 4.05
C GLY A 26 -12.80 6.08 3.00
N ARG A 27 -12.46 7.38 3.13
CA ARG A 27 -11.66 8.13 2.16
C ARG A 27 -10.19 8.27 2.58
N VAL A 28 -9.26 8.20 1.64
CA VAL A 28 -7.84 8.44 1.83
C VAL A 28 -7.60 9.94 1.95
N ILE A 29 -7.05 10.35 3.09
CA ILE A 29 -6.71 11.75 3.40
C ILE A 29 -5.20 11.98 3.58
N GLY A 30 -4.39 10.91 3.51
CA GLY A 30 -2.94 10.97 3.58
C GLY A 30 -2.30 9.65 3.12
N GLN A 31 -1.06 9.72 2.63
CA GLN A 31 -0.29 8.55 2.18
C GLN A 31 1.20 8.71 2.52
N GLY A 32 1.93 7.59 2.61
CA GLY A 32 3.36 7.59 2.89
C GLY A 32 4.03 6.23 2.68
N GLY A 33 5.36 6.22 2.72
CA GLY A 33 6.16 4.99 2.75
C GLY A 33 6.18 4.32 4.13
N THR A 34 5.82 5.06 5.19
CA THR A 34 5.69 4.55 6.56
C THR A 34 4.33 4.95 7.18
N PRO A 35 3.88 4.28 8.26
CA PRO A 35 2.67 4.67 8.98
C PRO A 35 2.71 6.14 9.45
N GLU A 36 3.87 6.58 9.95
CA GLU A 36 4.07 7.93 10.50
C GLU A 36 3.98 8.98 9.40
N GLN A 37 4.51 8.67 8.21
CA GLN A 37 4.41 9.55 7.05
C GLN A 37 2.95 9.69 6.59
N ALA A 38 2.19 8.59 6.54
CA ALA A 38 0.79 8.63 6.18
C ALA A 38 -0.05 9.41 7.21
N LEU A 39 0.25 9.24 8.50
CA LEU A 39 -0.40 9.96 9.59
C LEU A 39 -0.09 11.46 9.55
N SER A 40 1.20 11.81 9.39
CA SER A 40 1.65 13.21 9.30
C SER A 40 1.00 13.92 8.11
N ALA A 41 0.94 13.25 6.95
CA ALA A 41 0.26 13.76 5.76
C ALA A 41 -1.24 14.04 6.02
N ALA A 42 -1.92 13.15 6.75
CA ALA A 42 -3.32 13.34 7.11
C ALA A 42 -3.52 14.49 8.12
N GLN A 43 -2.65 14.60 9.14
CA GLN A 43 -2.71 15.67 10.14
C GLN A 43 -2.47 17.05 9.53
N ALA A 44 -1.62 17.15 8.51
CA ALA A 44 -1.41 18.40 7.76
C ALA A 44 -2.70 18.90 7.09
N ALA A 45 -3.58 17.98 6.65
CA ALA A 45 -4.87 18.31 6.04
C ALA A 45 -6.01 18.47 7.06
N ARG A 46 -6.01 17.66 8.14
CA ARG A 46 -7.09 17.54 9.14
C ARG A 46 -6.52 17.21 10.53
N PHE A 47 -5.91 18.21 11.18
CA PHE A 47 -5.19 18.05 12.45
C PHE A 47 -6.02 17.51 13.64
N LYS A 48 -7.34 17.75 13.67
CA LYS A 48 -8.20 17.37 14.81
C LYS A 48 -8.87 16.00 14.69
N GLU A 49 -8.68 15.32 13.56
CA GLU A 49 -9.33 14.04 13.29
C GLU A 49 -8.35 12.89 13.52
N SER A 50 -8.84 11.72 13.92
CA SER A 50 -8.03 10.51 14.15
C SER A 50 -8.18 9.53 12.99
N PRO A 51 -7.39 9.67 11.91
CA PRO A 51 -7.49 8.79 10.76
C PRO A 51 -6.99 7.38 11.08
N HIS A 52 -7.62 6.40 10.43
CA HIS A 52 -7.20 5.00 10.48
C HIS A 52 -6.08 4.74 9.48
N VAL A 53 -4.91 4.29 9.96
CA VAL A 53 -3.72 4.07 9.13
C VAL A 53 -3.61 2.59 8.77
N THR A 54 -3.54 2.29 7.47
CA THR A 54 -3.47 0.92 6.93
C THR A 54 -2.44 0.82 5.82
N TYR A 55 -1.77 -0.33 5.72
CA TYR A 55 -0.91 -0.64 4.58
C TYR A 55 -1.75 -1.23 3.44
N VAL A 56 -1.57 -0.72 2.23
CA VAL A 56 -2.21 -1.28 1.03
C VAL A 56 -1.24 -2.28 0.40
N PRO A 57 -1.53 -3.59 0.43
CA PRO A 57 -0.63 -4.58 -0.17
C PRO A 57 -0.51 -4.35 -1.68
N ALA A 58 0.70 -4.43 -2.21
CA ALA A 58 0.89 -4.55 -3.64
C ALA A 58 0.43 -5.95 -4.06
N SER A 59 -0.81 -6.07 -4.54
CA SER A 59 -1.43 -7.37 -4.86
C SER A 59 -0.85 -8.07 -6.10
N SER A 60 0.13 -7.47 -6.79
CA SER A 60 0.85 -8.17 -7.83
C SER A 60 2.08 -8.85 -7.23
N PRO A 61 2.13 -10.19 -7.14
CA PRO A 61 3.42 -10.84 -7.02
C PRO A 61 4.31 -10.33 -8.15
N PHE A 62 5.58 -10.05 -7.83
CA PHE A 62 6.56 -9.75 -8.85
C PHE A 62 6.59 -10.92 -9.83
N ALA A 63 6.15 -10.67 -11.06
CA ALA A 63 6.24 -11.65 -12.12
C ALA A 63 7.71 -11.72 -12.54
N PHE A 64 8.44 -12.66 -11.96
CA PHE A 64 9.82 -12.91 -12.36
C PHE A 64 9.84 -13.61 -13.71
N SER A 65 10.74 -13.18 -14.60
CA SER A 65 10.93 -13.86 -15.88
C SER A 65 11.53 -15.24 -15.66
N SER A 66 11.28 -16.17 -16.60
CA SER A 66 11.91 -17.51 -16.63
C SER A 66 13.43 -17.46 -16.77
N LEU A 67 14.01 -16.29 -17.06
CA LEU A 67 15.45 -16.07 -16.99
C LEU A 67 15.95 -16.13 -15.54
N LEU A 68 15.21 -15.57 -14.58
CA LEU A 68 15.62 -15.56 -13.17
C LEU A 68 15.75 -16.99 -12.63
N ASP A 69 14.83 -17.88 -12.99
CA ASP A 69 14.89 -19.28 -12.59
C ASP A 69 16.09 -20.02 -13.18
N ARG A 70 16.54 -19.62 -14.37
CA ARG A 70 17.75 -20.17 -14.99
C ARG A 70 19.03 -19.65 -14.34
N VAL A 71 19.04 -18.43 -13.84
CA VAL A 71 20.23 -17.81 -13.22
C VAL A 71 20.37 -18.21 -11.74
N ARG A 72 19.26 -18.41 -11.03
CA ARG A 72 19.22 -18.77 -9.59
C ARG A 72 20.21 -19.88 -9.18
N PRO A 73 20.33 -21.02 -9.89
CA PRO A 73 21.25 -22.10 -9.53
C PRO A 73 22.73 -21.75 -9.68
N HIS A 74 23.06 -20.71 -10.44
CA HIS A 74 24.43 -20.25 -10.70
C HIS A 74 24.86 -19.11 -9.77
N LEU A 75 23.93 -18.59 -8.95
CA LEU A 75 24.28 -17.60 -7.94
C LEU A 75 25.03 -18.27 -6.78
N PRO A 76 26.00 -17.57 -6.18
CA PRO A 76 26.62 -18.03 -4.93
C PRO A 76 25.56 -18.23 -3.84
N ALA A 77 25.89 -18.96 -2.78
CA ALA A 77 24.97 -19.17 -1.68
C ALA A 77 24.58 -17.83 -1.03
N ASN A 78 23.39 -17.35 -1.38
CA ASN A 78 22.65 -16.29 -0.71
C ASN A 78 23.26 -14.87 -0.70
N PRO A 79 23.65 -14.27 -1.85
CA PRO A 79 23.89 -12.84 -1.92
C PRO A 79 22.55 -12.07 -1.78
N PRO A 80 22.53 -10.90 -1.13
CA PRO A 80 21.34 -10.07 -1.13
C PRO A 80 21.03 -9.61 -2.57
N VAL A 81 19.84 -9.97 -3.06
CA VAL A 81 19.35 -9.57 -4.39
C VAL A 81 18.38 -8.41 -4.21
N TYR A 82 18.67 -7.29 -4.86
CA TYR A 82 17.82 -6.09 -4.85
C TYR A 82 17.14 -5.93 -6.20
N LEU A 83 15.86 -5.56 -6.19
CA LEU A 83 15.13 -5.13 -7.37
C LEU A 83 15.34 -3.62 -7.53
N VAL A 84 15.89 -3.20 -8.67
CA VAL A 84 16.06 -1.78 -9.05
C VAL A 84 15.07 -1.37 -10.12
#